data_AF-A0A3N4KYV6-F1
#
_entry.id   AF-A0A3N4KYV6-F1
#
_cell.length_a   1.000
_cell.length_b   1.000
_cell.length_c   1.000
_cell.angle_alpha   90.00
_cell.angle_beta   90.00
_cell.angle_gamma   90.00
#
_symmetry.space_group_name_H-M   'P 1'
#
loop_
_entity.id
_entity.type
_entity.pdbx_description
1 polymer ?
#
loop_
_entity_poly.entity_id
_entity_poly.type
_entity_poly.pdbx_seq_one_letter_code
_entity_poly.pdbx_strand_id
1 'polypeptide(L)'
;MSQREEVQPGCPQKTESTAWIYQGRSSHAFQEDTSYLGPFNGHVNGALVMKELEKPWYHWESAQEPNFDQCFSDAEKASFMSTPYISSDGNLFSGVSDANKLQITIQNGVTRWYTQRSKNDFPEPFGGAASSTRVIQRWMSHVLLTTTVNITVAAVNTNLPGMAWFAPADHFINNMMLKLSSFSDLLPEYPKLAFTGDNYQKAVDELGLYLIQENMTNQAIPGYENLTAKAGTLGGGKETGEHEQLSFVAVKRGEGLPFVALQPSYEDAQGAQKMQSISSTRRGVLMQYVPTTTTWNPTTGYDLEANFIKVVEASEHANDETMPEYQFLQLCNVQTSVHRNNISRYLTAVASRLSTPEGLVEYMTLAESRRRIFRPLPLQEFGYILPYALNYAPTKPLEMTMSGTT
;
A
#
# COMPACT_ATOMS: atom_id res chain seq x y z
N MET A 1 28.90 -22.21 -7.28
CA MET A 1 30.20 -21.55 -7.53
C MET A 1 29.87 -20.36 -8.44
N SER A 2 29.63 -19.17 -7.90
CA SER A 2 30.64 -18.22 -7.40
C SER A 2 31.66 -17.82 -8.47
N GLN A 3 31.42 -16.66 -9.08
CA GLN A 3 32.43 -15.60 -9.16
C GLN A 3 31.73 -14.28 -8.79
N ARG A 4 32.16 -13.67 -7.67
CA ARG A 4 32.06 -12.22 -7.48
C ARG A 4 33.30 -11.64 -8.14
N GLU A 5 33.14 -10.72 -9.09
CA GLU A 5 34.22 -9.81 -9.44
C GLU A 5 34.00 -8.49 -8.71
N GLU A 6 34.97 -8.11 -7.87
CA GLU A 6 35.04 -6.78 -7.28
C GLU A 6 35.65 -5.83 -8.32
N VAL A 7 34.96 -4.72 -8.62
CA VAL A 7 35.54 -3.62 -9.41
C VAL A 7 35.27 -2.30 -8.69
N GLN A 8 36.29 -1.81 -7.99
CA GLN A 8 36.38 -0.41 -7.54
C GLN A 8 36.89 0.49 -8.69
N PRO A 9 36.62 1.80 -8.67
CA PRO A 9 36.37 2.53 -9.91
C PRO A 9 37.61 3.21 -10.52
N GLY A 10 37.98 2.78 -11.72
CA GLY A 10 38.68 3.63 -12.69
C GLY A 10 37.64 4.38 -13.54
N CYS A 11 37.64 5.71 -13.51
CA CYS A 11 36.67 6.55 -14.23
C CYS A 11 36.80 6.38 -15.76
N PRO A 12 35.81 5.81 -16.48
CA PRO A 12 35.88 5.63 -17.93
C PRO A 12 35.37 6.86 -18.69
N GLN A 13 36.07 7.23 -19.76
CA GLN A 13 35.59 8.21 -20.74
C GLN A 13 34.34 7.68 -21.46
N LYS A 14 33.27 8.49 -21.54
CA LYS A 14 32.08 8.36 -22.43
C LYS A 14 31.87 6.96 -23.04
N THR A 15 31.53 5.99 -22.20
CA THR A 15 31.05 4.68 -22.66
C THR A 15 29.61 4.79 -23.13
N GLU A 16 29.24 3.99 -24.12
CA GLU A 16 27.83 3.83 -24.52
C GLU A 16 26.98 3.47 -23.29
N SER A 17 25.84 4.14 -23.11
CA SER A 17 24.97 3.92 -21.96
C SER A 17 24.23 2.59 -22.08
N THR A 18 24.88 1.51 -21.64
CA THR A 18 24.29 0.18 -21.55
C THR A 18 23.21 0.14 -20.47
N ALA A 19 21.96 0.28 -20.89
CA ALA A 19 20.79 0.12 -20.03
C ALA A 19 20.30 -1.34 -20.04
N TRP A 20 20.08 -1.91 -18.85
CA TRP A 20 19.43 -3.20 -18.71
C TRP A 20 17.90 -3.02 -18.76
N ILE A 21 17.26 -3.55 -19.80
CA ILE A 21 15.79 -3.57 -19.90
C ILE A 21 15.31 -4.96 -19.49
N TYR A 22 14.66 -5.06 -18.33
CA TYR A 22 14.03 -6.30 -17.90
C TYR A 22 12.63 -6.41 -18.53
N GLN A 23 12.42 -7.40 -19.40
CA GLN A 23 11.10 -7.68 -19.99
C GLN A 23 10.54 -8.97 -19.40
N GLY A 24 9.38 -8.88 -18.75
CA GLY A 24 8.66 -10.02 -18.19
C GLY A 24 7.22 -10.08 -18.68
N ARG A 25 6.66 -11.28 -18.78
CA ARG A 25 5.20 -11.43 -18.92
C ARG A 25 4.59 -11.34 -17.53
N SER A 26 3.50 -10.61 -17.37
CA SER A 26 2.80 -10.46 -16.08
C SER A 26 2.47 -11.77 -15.37
N SER A 27 2.28 -12.88 -16.12
CA SER A 27 2.05 -14.21 -15.55
C SER A 27 3.26 -14.82 -14.82
N HIS A 28 4.48 -14.34 -15.07
CA HIS A 28 5.69 -14.81 -14.38
C HIS A 28 5.68 -14.42 -12.88
N ALA A 29 4.92 -13.39 -12.49
CA ALA A 29 4.72 -13.03 -11.07
C ALA A 29 4.19 -14.19 -10.20
N PHE A 30 3.56 -15.20 -10.82
CA PHE A 30 2.99 -16.36 -10.15
C PHE A 30 3.82 -17.65 -10.28
N GLN A 31 4.94 -17.62 -11.03
CA GLN A 31 5.81 -18.79 -11.22
C GLN A 31 6.84 -18.87 -10.10
N GLU A 32 7.13 -20.07 -9.60
CA GLU A 32 7.99 -20.29 -8.42
C GLU A 32 9.43 -19.76 -8.60
N ASP A 33 9.93 -19.77 -9.84
CA ASP A 33 11.28 -19.35 -10.22
C ASP A 33 11.44 -17.84 -10.45
N THR A 34 10.34 -17.07 -10.48
CA THR A 34 10.33 -15.64 -10.84
C THR A 34 9.43 -14.77 -9.97
N SER A 35 8.54 -15.35 -9.15
CA SER A 35 7.74 -14.63 -8.16
C SER A 35 8.63 -13.91 -7.15
N TYR A 36 8.32 -12.65 -6.82
CA TYR A 36 9.11 -11.76 -5.95
C TYR A 36 10.54 -11.44 -6.42
N LEU A 37 10.93 -11.83 -7.64
CA LEU A 37 12.25 -11.56 -8.20
C LEU A 37 12.21 -10.52 -9.33
N GLY A 38 13.28 -9.73 -9.44
CA GLY A 38 13.38 -8.65 -10.42
C GLY A 38 12.18 -7.69 -10.35
N PRO A 39 11.48 -7.40 -11.48
CA PRO A 39 10.32 -6.51 -11.47
C PRO A 39 9.14 -7.06 -10.65
N PHE A 40 9.05 -8.38 -10.48
CA PHE A 40 7.95 -9.02 -9.74
C PHE A 40 8.09 -8.89 -8.22
N ASN A 41 9.18 -8.29 -7.71
CA ASN A 41 9.27 -7.83 -6.33
C ASN A 41 8.32 -6.63 -6.08
N GLY A 42 8.25 -5.68 -7.03
CA GLY A 42 7.30 -4.56 -7.00
C GLY A 42 5.91 -4.91 -7.55
N HIS A 43 5.82 -5.89 -8.45
CA HIS A 43 4.61 -6.30 -9.17
C HIS A 43 4.20 -7.75 -8.85
N VAL A 44 4.02 -8.04 -7.56
CA VAL A 44 3.86 -9.42 -7.02
C VAL A 44 2.64 -10.19 -7.54
N ASN A 45 1.63 -9.50 -8.12
CA ASN A 45 0.47 -10.12 -8.75
C ASN A 45 0.35 -9.81 -10.26
N GLY A 46 1.47 -9.42 -10.88
CA GLY A 46 1.60 -9.23 -12.32
C GLY A 46 0.89 -8.01 -12.90
N ALA A 47 0.05 -7.33 -12.11
CA ALA A 47 -0.58 -6.09 -12.53
C ALA A 47 0.42 -4.92 -12.45
N LEU A 48 0.10 -3.85 -13.17
CA LEU A 48 0.79 -2.57 -12.99
C LEU A 48 0.39 -1.98 -11.63
N VAL A 49 1.39 -1.62 -10.82
CA VAL A 49 1.22 -1.03 -9.50
C VAL A 49 1.73 0.39 -9.56
N MET A 50 0.92 1.35 -9.12
CA MET A 50 1.27 2.76 -9.05
C MET A 50 1.10 3.23 -7.61
N LYS A 51 2.21 3.59 -6.95
CA LYS A 51 2.23 3.89 -5.51
C LYS A 51 1.40 5.12 -5.15
N GLU A 52 1.31 6.12 -6.03
CA GLU A 52 0.41 7.26 -5.89
C GLU A 52 -0.64 7.20 -7.01
N LEU A 53 -1.63 6.33 -6.86
CA LEU A 53 -2.67 6.22 -7.89
C LEU A 53 -3.72 7.34 -7.80
N GLU A 54 -4.09 7.75 -6.58
CA GLU A 54 -5.19 8.67 -6.34
C GLU A 54 -4.71 9.98 -5.69
N LYS A 55 -5.48 11.04 -5.89
CA LYS A 55 -5.22 12.36 -5.32
C LYS A 55 -5.30 12.39 -3.78
N PRO A 56 -4.55 13.28 -3.11
CA PRO A 56 -3.62 14.25 -3.70
C PRO A 56 -2.23 13.61 -3.87
N TRP A 57 -1.82 13.44 -5.14
CA TRP A 57 -0.58 12.77 -5.53
C TRP A 57 0.61 13.46 -4.87
N TYR A 58 1.36 12.72 -4.03
CA TYR A 58 2.23 13.30 -3.03
C TYR A 58 3.48 13.97 -3.61
N HIS A 59 4.10 13.38 -4.66
CA HIS A 59 5.30 13.91 -5.32
C HIS A 59 5.04 14.65 -6.62
N TRP A 60 3.79 14.80 -7.01
CA TRP A 60 3.41 15.57 -8.17
C TRP A 60 3.19 16.98 -7.64
N GLU A 61 3.95 17.98 -8.11
CA GLU A 61 4.17 19.28 -7.42
C GLU A 61 2.93 20.21 -7.32
N SER A 62 1.74 19.65 -7.45
CA SER A 62 0.44 20.30 -7.43
C SER A 62 -0.56 19.35 -6.76
N ALA A 63 -0.66 19.44 -5.43
CA ALA A 63 -1.52 18.62 -4.57
C ALA A 63 -3.05 18.80 -4.79
N GLN A 64 -3.47 19.39 -5.92
CA GLN A 64 -4.85 19.60 -6.35
C GLN A 64 -5.02 19.41 -7.87
N GLU A 65 -4.13 20.00 -8.70
CA GLU A 65 -4.25 20.02 -10.17
C GLU A 65 -2.91 19.70 -10.88
N PRO A 66 -2.66 18.43 -11.24
CA PRO A 66 -1.37 17.95 -11.76
C PRO A 66 -0.99 18.55 -13.12
N ASN A 67 0.02 19.41 -13.12
CA ASN A 67 0.73 19.82 -14.34
C ASN A 67 2.15 19.21 -14.39
N PHE A 68 2.33 18.18 -15.22
CA PHE A 68 3.64 17.54 -15.41
C PHE A 68 4.73 18.52 -15.87
N ASP A 69 4.40 19.50 -16.72
CA ASP A 69 5.39 20.47 -17.22
C ASP A 69 6.01 21.32 -16.11
N GLN A 70 5.35 21.43 -14.95
CA GLN A 70 5.90 22.16 -13.80
C GLN A 70 6.91 21.32 -13.01
N CYS A 71 6.82 19.99 -13.07
CA CYS A 71 7.70 19.06 -12.34
C CYS A 71 9.11 18.92 -12.96
N PHE A 72 9.38 19.55 -14.11
CA PHE A 72 10.62 19.37 -14.86
C PHE A 72 11.26 20.70 -15.27
N SER A 73 12.58 20.81 -15.14
CA SER A 73 13.35 21.92 -15.69
C SER A 73 13.33 21.92 -17.23
N ASP A 74 13.59 23.06 -17.85
CA ASP A 74 13.60 23.18 -19.32
C ASP A 74 14.66 22.28 -19.99
N ALA A 75 15.74 21.95 -19.28
CA ALA A 75 16.76 21.01 -19.74
C ALA A 75 16.23 19.55 -19.75
N GLU A 76 15.50 19.14 -18.71
CA GLU A 76 14.86 17.81 -18.64
C GLU A 76 13.77 17.67 -19.70
N LYS A 77 12.93 18.70 -19.86
CA LYS A 77 11.93 18.78 -20.94
C LYS A 77 12.59 18.56 -22.31
N ALA A 78 13.66 19.30 -22.61
CA ALA A 78 14.39 19.15 -23.88
C ALA A 78 14.96 17.73 -24.07
N SER A 79 15.46 17.09 -23.00
CA SER A 79 15.94 15.71 -23.03
C SER A 79 14.83 14.71 -23.32
N PHE A 80 13.70 14.77 -22.59
CA PHE A 80 12.55 13.89 -22.80
C PHE A 80 11.88 14.11 -24.17
N MET A 81 11.88 15.33 -24.70
CA MET A 81 11.42 15.65 -26.05
C MET A 81 12.25 14.96 -27.15
N SER A 82 13.51 14.61 -26.88
CA SER A 82 14.36 13.82 -27.79
C SER A 82 14.18 12.29 -27.65
N THR A 83 13.33 11.84 -26.72
CA THR A 83 13.20 10.42 -26.35
C THR A 83 11.98 9.78 -27.06
N PRO A 84 12.17 8.87 -28.05
CA PRO A 84 11.10 8.44 -28.98
C PRO A 84 9.91 7.66 -28.38
N TYR A 85 9.99 7.28 -27.11
CA TYR A 85 8.99 6.49 -26.39
C TYR A 85 8.35 7.25 -25.21
N ILE A 86 8.77 8.50 -24.97
CA ILE A 86 8.21 9.39 -23.96
C ILE A 86 7.38 10.51 -24.61
N SER A 87 7.86 11.05 -25.73
CA SER A 87 7.28 12.22 -26.39
C SER A 87 7.00 11.93 -27.86
N SER A 88 5.83 12.34 -28.37
CA SER A 88 5.50 12.31 -29.80
C SER A 88 4.84 13.63 -30.23
N ASP A 89 4.90 13.91 -31.53
CA ASP A 89 4.13 14.99 -32.17
C ASP A 89 4.36 16.39 -31.56
N GLY A 90 5.56 16.63 -31.03
CA GLY A 90 5.93 17.91 -30.40
C GLY A 90 5.46 18.08 -28.97
N ASN A 91 4.83 17.07 -28.35
CA ASN A 91 4.32 17.14 -26.98
C ASN A 91 5.13 16.23 -26.04
N LEU A 92 5.51 16.80 -24.89
CA LEU A 92 6.07 16.07 -23.76
C LEU A 92 5.00 15.15 -23.17
N PHE A 93 5.31 13.88 -22.93
CA PHE A 93 4.35 12.86 -22.47
C PHE A 93 3.06 12.83 -23.31
N SER A 94 3.18 12.72 -24.64
CA SER A 94 2.02 12.80 -25.57
C SER A 94 0.87 11.83 -25.29
N GLY A 95 1.12 10.72 -24.58
CA GLY A 95 0.08 9.80 -24.09
C GLY A 95 -0.53 10.14 -22.73
N VAL A 96 0.06 11.04 -21.93
CA VAL A 96 -0.32 11.32 -20.54
C VAL A 96 -0.03 12.79 -20.16
N SER A 97 -0.99 13.69 -20.37
CA SER A 97 -0.80 15.12 -20.06
C SER A 97 -0.92 15.50 -18.57
N ASP A 98 -1.51 14.65 -17.74
CA ASP A 98 -1.83 14.94 -16.34
C ASP A 98 -2.12 13.66 -15.52
N ALA A 99 -2.09 13.76 -14.19
CA ALA A 99 -2.31 12.60 -13.31
C ALA A 99 -3.75 12.06 -13.31
N ASN A 100 -4.76 12.90 -13.59
CA ASN A 100 -6.15 12.43 -13.66
C ASN A 100 -6.30 11.41 -14.80
N LYS A 101 -5.73 11.74 -15.97
CA LYS A 101 -5.69 10.83 -17.12
C LYS A 101 -4.83 9.59 -16.85
N LEU A 102 -3.70 9.74 -16.15
CA LEU A 102 -2.90 8.58 -15.77
C LEU A 102 -3.68 7.65 -14.84
N GLN A 103 -4.26 8.17 -13.76
CA GLN A 103 -5.06 7.41 -12.80
C GLN A 103 -6.13 6.58 -13.52
N ILE A 104 -6.93 7.19 -14.39
CA ILE A 104 -7.97 6.51 -15.17
C ILE A 104 -7.37 5.44 -16.08
N THR A 105 -6.23 5.71 -16.72
CA THR A 105 -5.55 4.75 -17.60
C THR A 105 -5.04 3.53 -16.84
N ILE A 106 -4.40 3.74 -15.68
CA ILE A 106 -3.89 2.69 -14.80
C ILE A 106 -5.06 1.87 -14.22
N GLN A 107 -6.09 2.52 -13.67
CA GLN A 107 -7.27 1.84 -13.13
C GLN A 107 -7.97 0.97 -14.19
N ASN A 108 -8.12 1.47 -15.42
CA ASN A 108 -8.65 0.69 -16.54
C ASN A 108 -7.74 -0.49 -16.92
N GLY A 109 -6.42 -0.30 -16.96
CA GLY A 109 -5.46 -1.36 -17.23
C GLY A 109 -5.51 -2.49 -16.19
N VAL A 110 -5.48 -2.14 -14.90
CA VAL A 110 -5.59 -3.08 -13.78
C VAL A 110 -6.94 -3.81 -13.81
N THR A 111 -8.06 -3.10 -14.00
CA THR A 111 -9.40 -3.71 -14.08
C THR A 111 -9.50 -4.72 -15.23
N ARG A 112 -8.96 -4.40 -16.41
CA ARG A 112 -8.91 -5.30 -17.56
C ARG A 112 -8.01 -6.50 -17.29
N TRP A 113 -6.85 -6.30 -16.67
CA TRP A 113 -5.94 -7.38 -16.25
C TRP A 113 -6.63 -8.37 -15.31
N TYR A 114 -7.24 -7.91 -14.21
CA TYR A 114 -7.95 -8.78 -13.27
C TYR A 114 -9.16 -9.46 -13.90
N THR A 115 -9.87 -8.79 -14.81
CA THR A 115 -11.00 -9.39 -15.53
C THR A 115 -10.52 -10.52 -16.47
N GLN A 116 -9.40 -10.35 -17.16
CA GLN A 116 -8.85 -11.39 -18.02
C GLN A 116 -8.20 -12.53 -17.22
N ARG A 117 -7.43 -12.21 -16.17
CA ARG A 117 -6.85 -13.19 -15.24
C ARG A 117 -7.95 -14.05 -14.62
N SER A 118 -9.02 -13.43 -14.10
CA SER A 118 -10.17 -14.15 -13.53
C SER A 118 -10.80 -15.13 -14.53
N LYS A 119 -10.99 -14.74 -15.80
CA LYS A 119 -11.52 -15.65 -16.85
C LYS A 119 -10.57 -16.79 -17.21
N ASN A 120 -9.26 -16.57 -17.15
CA ASN A 120 -8.26 -17.60 -17.43
C ASN A 120 -8.15 -18.60 -16.26
N ASP A 121 -8.18 -18.08 -15.04
CA ASP A 121 -8.00 -18.82 -13.79
C ASP A 121 -9.28 -19.56 -13.36
N PHE A 122 -10.45 -19.00 -13.70
CA PHE A 122 -11.79 -19.56 -13.46
C PHE A 122 -12.57 -19.63 -14.79
N PRO A 123 -12.29 -20.65 -15.62
CA PRO A 123 -12.84 -20.74 -16.97
C PRO A 123 -14.31 -21.18 -17.04
N GLU A 124 -14.92 -21.59 -15.93
CA GLU A 124 -16.34 -21.94 -15.87
C GLU A 124 -17.19 -20.75 -15.37
N PRO A 125 -18.40 -20.53 -15.90
CA PRO A 125 -19.17 -21.36 -16.84
C PRO A 125 -18.85 -21.11 -18.33
N PHE A 126 -17.70 -20.50 -18.64
CA PHE A 126 -17.34 -20.10 -20.01
C PHE A 126 -16.76 -21.24 -20.87
N GLY A 127 -16.75 -22.49 -20.38
CA GLY A 127 -16.46 -23.69 -21.16
C GLY A 127 -14.96 -23.98 -21.41
N GLY A 128 -14.07 -23.50 -20.55
CA GLY A 128 -12.64 -23.85 -20.63
C GLY A 128 -12.26 -25.08 -19.80
N ALA A 129 -11.17 -25.76 -20.17
CA ALA A 129 -10.90 -27.16 -19.84
C ALA A 129 -10.50 -27.50 -18.37
N ALA A 130 -10.75 -26.63 -17.39
CA ALA A 130 -10.31 -26.83 -16.01
C ALA A 130 -11.48 -26.73 -15.01
N SER A 131 -12.02 -27.90 -14.62
CA SER A 131 -13.01 -28.03 -13.53
C SER A 131 -12.41 -27.82 -12.13
N SER A 132 -11.08 -27.76 -12.01
CA SER A 132 -10.37 -27.41 -10.78
C SER A 132 -9.20 -26.46 -11.05
N THR A 133 -8.99 -25.50 -10.15
CA THR A 133 -7.98 -24.43 -10.29
C THR A 133 -7.04 -24.44 -9.08
N ARG A 134 -5.73 -24.22 -9.29
CA ARG A 134 -4.68 -24.27 -8.24
C ARG A 134 -4.24 -22.89 -7.74
N VAL A 135 -4.84 -21.82 -8.26
CA VAL A 135 -4.43 -20.43 -8.02
C VAL A 135 -5.18 -19.77 -6.87
N ILE A 136 -6.03 -20.53 -6.17
CA ILE A 136 -6.92 -20.04 -5.11
C ILE A 136 -6.18 -19.30 -4.01
N GLN A 137 -5.04 -19.80 -3.53
CA GLN A 137 -4.25 -19.11 -2.51
C GLN A 137 -3.69 -17.76 -3.01
N ARG A 138 -3.39 -17.61 -4.31
CA ARG A 138 -2.97 -16.32 -4.93
C ARG A 138 -4.14 -15.38 -5.24
N TRP A 139 -5.36 -15.85 -5.10
CA TRP A 139 -6.57 -15.03 -5.19
C TRP A 139 -7.05 -14.63 -3.78
N MET A 140 -6.98 -15.55 -2.83
CA MET A 140 -7.22 -15.31 -1.40
C MET A 140 -6.11 -14.50 -0.72
N SER A 141 -4.92 -14.33 -1.31
CA SER A 141 -3.93 -13.39 -0.80
C SER A 141 -4.39 -11.93 -0.91
N HIS A 142 -5.14 -11.56 -1.95
CA HIS A 142 -5.79 -10.23 -2.04
C HIS A 142 -6.91 -10.05 -1.00
N VAL A 143 -7.38 -11.16 -0.43
CA VAL A 143 -8.46 -11.22 0.54
C VAL A 143 -7.90 -11.12 1.95
N LEU A 144 -7.05 -12.06 2.37
CA LEU A 144 -6.62 -12.18 3.76
C LEU A 144 -5.39 -11.33 4.09
N LEU A 145 -4.70 -10.81 3.07
CA LEU A 145 -3.45 -10.06 3.18
C LEU A 145 -3.55 -8.70 2.45
N THR A 146 -2.47 -7.93 2.53
CA THR A 146 -2.19 -6.79 1.65
C THR A 146 -0.91 -7.18 0.92
N THR A 147 -1.03 -7.50 -0.36
CA THR A 147 0.08 -7.91 -1.21
C THR A 147 0.83 -6.69 -1.73
N THR A 148 0.14 -5.57 -1.98
CA THR A 148 0.74 -4.32 -2.42
C THR A 148 0.08 -3.09 -1.80
N VAL A 149 0.90 -2.08 -1.50
CA VAL A 149 0.46 -0.81 -0.91
C VAL A 149 0.67 0.37 -1.85
N ASN A 150 -0.19 1.36 -1.66
CA ASN A 150 -0.07 2.71 -2.17
C ASN A 150 0.19 3.70 -1.02
N ILE A 151 0.85 4.79 -1.34
CA ILE A 151 1.02 5.95 -0.47
C ILE A 151 -0.22 6.83 -0.61
N THR A 152 -0.64 7.40 0.51
CA THR A 152 -1.79 8.30 0.60
C THR A 152 -1.49 9.37 1.64
N VAL A 153 -2.10 10.54 1.51
CA VAL A 153 -1.90 11.68 2.42
C VAL A 153 -3.23 12.35 2.73
N ALA A 154 -3.27 13.26 3.70
CA ALA A 154 -4.49 13.98 4.03
C ALA A 154 -4.93 14.89 2.88
N ALA A 155 -6.23 14.86 2.58
CA ALA A 155 -6.84 15.83 1.68
C ALA A 155 -7.06 17.17 2.40
N VAL A 156 -6.88 18.28 1.69
CA VAL A 156 -7.15 19.64 2.19
C VAL A 156 -8.47 20.14 1.60
N ASN A 157 -9.34 20.77 2.41
CA ASN A 157 -10.42 21.60 1.86
C ASN A 157 -10.11 23.08 2.08
N THR A 158 -9.59 23.72 1.04
CA THR A 158 -9.23 25.14 1.00
C THR A 158 -10.42 26.09 1.15
N ASN A 159 -11.66 25.60 1.01
CA ASN A 159 -12.88 26.40 1.13
C ASN A 159 -13.46 26.44 2.56
N LEU A 160 -12.80 25.85 3.56
CA LEU A 160 -13.27 25.86 4.95
C LEU A 160 -12.39 26.77 5.85
N PRO A 161 -13.00 27.61 6.71
CA PRO A 161 -12.28 28.35 7.73
C PRO A 161 -11.44 27.41 8.62
N GLY A 162 -10.18 27.76 8.85
CA GLY A 162 -9.26 26.97 9.67
C GLY A 162 -8.54 25.82 8.95
N MET A 163 -8.67 25.68 7.62
CA MET A 163 -7.96 24.68 6.79
C MET A 163 -8.04 23.25 7.35
N ALA A 164 -9.26 22.73 7.53
CA ALA A 164 -9.45 21.35 7.95
C ALA A 164 -8.81 20.35 6.98
N TRP A 165 -8.00 19.46 7.52
CA TRP A 165 -7.40 18.33 6.82
C TRP A 165 -8.21 17.07 7.06
N PHE A 166 -8.27 16.18 6.08
CA PHE A 166 -9.04 14.94 6.15
C PHE A 166 -8.09 13.74 6.02
N ALA A 167 -7.97 12.96 7.09
CA ALA A 167 -7.15 11.76 7.08
C ALA A 167 -7.74 10.73 6.08
N PRO A 168 -6.88 9.99 5.35
CA PRO A 168 -7.33 9.00 4.37
C PRO A 168 -8.12 7.89 5.08
N ALA A 169 -9.38 7.69 4.68
CA ALA A 169 -10.25 6.69 5.29
C ALA A 169 -9.69 5.26 5.19
N ASP A 170 -8.90 4.99 4.15
CA ASP A 170 -8.17 3.75 3.92
C ASP A 170 -7.08 3.43 4.96
N HIS A 171 -6.72 4.39 5.81
CA HIS A 171 -5.93 4.13 7.01
C HIS A 171 -6.75 3.41 8.11
N PHE A 172 -8.06 3.63 8.16
CA PHE A 172 -8.92 3.12 9.26
C PHE A 172 -9.78 1.93 8.86
N ILE A 173 -10.18 1.83 7.59
CA ILE A 173 -10.99 0.75 7.02
C ILE A 173 -10.68 0.66 5.53
N ASN A 174 -10.77 -0.51 4.86
CA ASN A 174 -10.51 -0.61 3.41
C ASN A 174 -11.66 0.00 2.59
N ASN A 175 -11.72 1.32 2.61
CA ASN A 175 -12.75 2.18 2.06
C ASN A 175 -12.74 2.17 0.53
N MET A 176 -11.57 2.10 -0.11
CA MET A 176 -11.43 1.92 -1.56
C MET A 176 -12.11 0.63 -2.02
N MET A 177 -11.91 -0.49 -1.30
CA MET A 177 -12.59 -1.73 -1.60
C MET A 177 -14.08 -1.67 -1.26
N LEU A 178 -14.47 -1.17 -0.08
CA LEU A 178 -15.88 -1.07 0.32
C LEU A 178 -16.72 -0.13 -0.58
N LYS A 179 -16.09 0.78 -1.31
CA LYS A 179 -16.73 1.62 -2.34
C LYS A 179 -17.01 0.91 -3.67
N LEU A 180 -16.41 -0.27 -3.91
CA LEU A 180 -16.69 -1.03 -5.12
C LEU A 180 -18.16 -1.49 -5.10
N SER A 181 -18.81 -1.54 -6.26
CA SER A 181 -20.26 -1.77 -6.37
C SER A 181 -20.76 -3.07 -5.75
N SER A 182 -19.88 -4.06 -5.57
CA SER A 182 -20.16 -5.33 -4.88
C SER A 182 -20.30 -5.18 -3.35
N PHE A 183 -19.86 -4.06 -2.76
CA PHE A 183 -19.76 -3.85 -1.31
C PHE A 183 -20.36 -2.52 -0.83
N SER A 184 -20.94 -1.70 -1.71
CA SER A 184 -21.49 -0.39 -1.35
C SER A 184 -22.59 -0.48 -0.27
N ASP A 185 -23.28 -1.62 -0.16
CA ASP A 185 -24.24 -1.89 0.92
C ASP A 185 -23.62 -2.13 2.30
N LEU A 186 -22.30 -2.36 2.41
CA LEU A 186 -21.62 -2.46 3.70
C LEU A 186 -21.15 -1.09 4.22
N LEU A 187 -20.87 -0.13 3.33
CA LEU A 187 -20.33 1.18 3.68
C LEU A 187 -21.47 2.16 4.03
N PRO A 188 -21.66 2.54 5.31
CA PRO A 188 -22.61 3.59 5.68
C PRO A 188 -22.10 4.96 5.24
N GLU A 189 -22.96 5.97 5.29
CA GLU A 189 -22.47 7.34 5.46
C GLU A 189 -21.75 7.47 6.81
N TYR A 190 -20.61 8.17 6.81
CA TYR A 190 -19.78 8.35 8.01
C TYR A 190 -19.25 9.80 8.08
N PRO A 191 -18.99 10.32 9.29
CA PRO A 191 -18.45 11.67 9.46
C PRO A 191 -17.08 11.83 8.79
N LYS A 192 -16.80 13.03 8.27
CA LYS A 192 -15.48 13.33 7.70
C LYS A 192 -14.40 13.16 8.78
N LEU A 193 -13.35 12.42 8.45
CA LEU A 193 -12.23 12.13 9.34
C LEU A 193 -11.29 13.36 9.41
N ALA A 194 -11.73 14.41 10.10
CA ALA A 194 -11.09 15.71 10.09
C ALA A 194 -10.10 15.93 11.25
N PHE A 195 -9.02 16.66 10.99
CA PHE A 195 -8.08 17.19 11.99
C PHE A 195 -7.59 18.60 11.60
N THR A 196 -6.88 19.27 12.51
CA THR A 196 -6.46 20.68 12.38
C THR A 196 -4.95 20.83 12.20
N GLY A 197 -4.55 22.02 11.71
CA GLY A 197 -3.19 22.56 11.76
C GLY A 197 -2.45 22.23 13.06
N ASP A 198 -2.99 22.74 14.16
CA ASP A 198 -2.36 22.70 15.47
C ASP A 198 -2.24 21.27 16.03
N ASN A 199 -3.23 20.40 15.79
CA ASN A 199 -3.17 19.01 16.24
C ASN A 199 -2.04 18.27 15.52
N TYR A 200 -1.91 18.45 14.21
CA TYR A 200 -0.84 17.81 13.43
C TYR A 200 0.53 18.34 13.83
N GLN A 201 0.67 19.65 14.08
CA GLN A 201 1.95 20.20 14.53
C GLN A 201 2.37 19.60 15.87
N LYS A 202 1.43 19.45 16.82
CA LYS A 202 1.68 18.71 18.08
C LYS A 202 2.12 17.27 17.82
N ALA A 203 1.48 16.56 16.89
CA ALA A 203 1.87 15.19 16.56
C ALA A 203 3.25 15.09 15.88
N VAL A 204 3.61 16.05 15.03
CA VAL A 204 4.97 16.20 14.47
C VAL A 204 6.00 16.43 15.57
N ASP A 205 5.68 17.27 16.55
CA ASP A 205 6.56 17.59 17.68
C ASP A 205 6.74 16.39 18.62
N GLU A 206 5.64 15.75 19.02
CA GLU A 206 5.63 14.63 19.98
C GLU A 206 6.28 13.37 19.41
N LEU A 207 5.94 12.98 18.18
CA LEU A 207 6.50 11.80 17.53
C LEU A 207 7.90 12.03 16.95
N GLY A 208 8.32 13.30 16.82
CA GLY A 208 9.55 13.67 16.15
C GLY A 208 9.51 13.20 14.69
N LEU A 209 8.51 13.68 13.93
CA LEU A 209 8.32 13.29 12.53
C LEU A 209 9.29 14.04 11.61
N TYR A 210 10.02 13.29 10.80
CA TYR A 210 10.95 13.82 9.81
C TYR A 210 10.99 12.97 8.53
N LEU A 211 11.16 13.61 7.38
CA LEU A 211 11.81 12.99 6.22
C LEU A 211 13.32 13.08 6.44
N ILE A 212 14.00 11.92 6.39
CA ILE A 212 15.43 11.80 6.67
C ILE A 212 16.15 11.18 5.48
N GLN A 213 17.42 11.54 5.30
CA GLN A 213 18.31 10.93 4.31
C GLN A 213 19.57 10.41 5.00
N GLU A 214 20.03 9.25 4.56
CA GLU A 214 21.26 8.63 5.05
C GLU A 214 22.49 9.48 4.66
N ASN A 215 23.36 9.71 5.64
CA ASN A 215 24.58 10.50 5.49
C ASN A 215 25.81 9.58 5.51
N MET A 216 26.10 9.00 4.35
CA MET A 216 27.25 8.11 4.10
C MET A 216 28.61 8.70 4.49
N THR A 217 28.72 10.03 4.64
CA THR A 217 29.98 10.69 4.97
C THR A 217 30.27 10.74 6.48
N ASN A 218 29.26 10.55 7.32
CA ASN A 218 29.30 10.82 8.77
C ASN A 218 29.85 12.22 9.14
N GLN A 219 29.85 13.18 8.21
CA GLN A 219 30.22 14.58 8.44
C GLN A 219 28.97 15.46 8.45
N ALA A 220 28.98 16.53 9.26
CA ALA A 220 27.86 17.47 9.31
C ALA A 220 27.67 18.17 7.95
N ILE A 221 26.51 18.00 7.33
CA ILE A 221 26.17 18.67 6.06
C ILE A 221 25.68 20.11 6.39
N PRO A 222 26.33 21.18 5.90
CA PRO A 222 25.92 22.54 6.20
C PRO A 222 24.47 22.83 5.79
N GLY A 223 23.70 23.42 6.70
CA GLY A 223 22.28 23.74 6.48
C GLY A 223 21.29 22.64 6.83
N TYR A 224 21.76 21.43 7.19
CA TYR A 224 20.91 20.31 7.58
C TYR A 224 21.08 19.94 9.07
N GLU A 225 19.99 19.57 9.73
CA GLU A 225 20.01 19.00 11.08
C GLU A 225 20.51 17.55 11.01
N ASN A 226 21.57 17.21 11.75
CA ASN A 226 22.06 15.83 11.84
C ASN A 226 21.21 15.05 12.85
N LEU A 227 20.78 13.87 12.46
CA LEU A 227 19.88 13.00 13.22
C LEU A 227 20.53 11.64 13.45
N THR A 228 20.25 11.03 14.60
CA THR A 228 20.63 9.65 14.91
C THR A 228 19.39 8.81 15.11
N ALA A 229 19.20 7.81 14.25
CA ALA A 229 18.09 6.89 14.37
C ALA A 229 18.36 5.84 15.47
N LYS A 230 17.35 5.51 16.29
CA LYS A 230 17.41 4.37 17.21
C LYS A 230 17.54 3.06 16.42
N ALA A 231 18.20 2.05 16.99
CA ALA A 231 18.28 0.71 16.39
C ALA A 231 16.88 0.18 16.02
N GLY A 232 16.77 -0.46 14.85
CA GLY A 232 15.49 -0.96 14.32
C GLY A 232 14.55 0.08 13.68
N THR A 233 14.86 1.38 13.70
CA THR A 233 14.03 2.44 13.08
C THR A 233 13.87 2.27 11.55
N LEU A 234 14.91 1.81 10.87
CA LEU A 234 14.94 1.56 9.42
C LEU A 234 14.40 0.17 9.02
N GLY A 235 14.05 -0.69 9.98
CA GLY A 235 13.59 -2.06 9.72
C GLY A 235 14.67 -3.07 9.26
N GLY A 236 15.72 -2.63 8.55
CA GLY A 236 16.71 -3.49 7.86
C GLY A 236 17.70 -4.29 8.72
N GLY A 237 17.68 -4.16 10.06
CA GLY A 237 18.68 -4.82 10.91
C GLY A 237 18.38 -6.28 11.31
N LYS A 238 17.44 -6.96 10.65
CA LYS A 238 17.02 -8.32 11.03
C LYS A 238 17.90 -9.44 10.48
N GLU A 239 18.61 -9.22 9.37
CA GLU A 239 19.34 -10.30 8.67
C GLU A 239 20.83 -10.38 9.03
N THR A 240 21.45 -9.25 9.39
CA THR A 240 22.89 -9.20 9.73
C THR A 240 23.14 -9.08 11.23
N GLY A 241 22.21 -8.52 12.01
CA GLY A 241 22.46 -8.10 13.40
C GLY A 241 23.43 -6.91 13.54
N GLU A 242 24.03 -6.46 12.44
CA GLU A 242 24.89 -5.30 12.37
C GLU A 242 24.03 -4.06 12.12
N HIS A 243 23.89 -3.24 13.15
CA HIS A 243 23.43 -1.87 13.01
C HIS A 243 24.68 -0.98 12.92
N GLU A 244 25.14 -0.67 11.70
CA GLU A 244 26.00 0.50 11.56
C GLU A 244 25.24 1.71 12.14
N GLN A 245 25.95 2.56 12.90
CA GLN A 245 25.39 3.84 13.34
C GLN A 245 25.37 4.79 12.14
N LEU A 246 24.39 4.58 11.27
CA LEU A 246 24.12 5.44 10.14
C LEU A 246 23.73 6.82 10.68
N SER A 247 24.52 7.84 10.33
CA SER A 247 24.13 9.22 10.53
C SER A 247 23.05 9.57 9.51
N PHE A 248 22.08 10.39 9.92
CA PHE A 248 21.04 10.90 9.03
C PHE A 248 21.08 12.42 8.99
N VAL A 249 20.48 13.00 7.95
CA VAL A 249 20.15 14.42 7.90
C VAL A 249 18.64 14.61 7.75
N ALA A 250 18.10 15.62 8.42
CA ALA A 250 16.72 16.05 8.28
C ALA A 250 16.51 16.74 6.93
N VAL A 251 15.91 16.06 5.96
CA VAL A 251 15.52 16.67 4.68
C VAL A 251 14.34 17.62 4.90
N LYS A 252 13.38 17.22 5.73
CA LYS A 252 12.23 18.05 6.10
C LYS A 252 11.67 17.63 7.46
N ARG A 253 11.29 18.60 8.28
CA ARG A 253 10.53 18.38 9.51
C ARG A 253 9.05 18.16 9.18
N GLY A 254 8.42 17.19 9.84
CA GLY A 254 7.10 16.67 9.48
C GLY A 254 7.15 15.76 8.26
N GLU A 255 5.98 15.56 7.64
CA GLU A 255 5.75 14.52 6.63
C GLU A 255 5.72 15.02 5.18
N GLY A 256 6.11 16.27 4.91
CA GLY A 256 5.99 16.85 3.57
C GLY A 256 4.58 17.38 3.29
N LEU A 257 3.62 16.47 3.11
CA LEU A 257 2.16 16.71 3.20
C LEU A 257 1.62 16.02 4.46
N PRO A 258 0.57 16.52 5.13
CA PRO A 258 0.11 15.93 6.40
C PRO A 258 -0.43 14.51 6.24
N PHE A 259 -0.19 13.65 7.24
CA PHE A 259 -0.75 12.29 7.37
C PHE A 259 -0.32 11.34 6.24
N VAL A 260 0.98 11.18 6.01
CA VAL A 260 1.50 10.21 5.02
C VAL A 260 1.29 8.78 5.52
N ALA A 261 0.29 8.09 5.00
CA ALA A 261 -0.05 6.72 5.35
C ALA A 261 0.16 5.74 4.18
N LEU A 262 0.19 4.45 4.53
CA LEU A 262 0.11 3.35 3.55
C LEU A 262 -1.29 2.77 3.57
N GLN A 263 -1.89 2.65 2.39
CA GLN A 263 -3.16 1.98 2.16
C GLN A 263 -2.98 0.77 1.22
N PRO A 264 -3.89 -0.22 1.21
CA PRO A 264 -3.93 -1.22 0.16
C PRO A 264 -3.95 -0.54 -1.23
N SER A 265 -3.32 -1.17 -2.21
CA SER A 265 -3.34 -0.65 -3.58
C SER A 265 -4.70 -0.91 -4.26
N TYR A 266 -4.96 -0.20 -5.37
CA TYR A 266 -6.13 -0.49 -6.20
C TYR A 266 -6.04 -1.87 -6.87
N GLU A 267 -4.82 -2.39 -7.09
CA GLU A 267 -4.59 -3.77 -7.51
C GLU A 267 -5.16 -4.75 -6.48
N ASP A 268 -4.84 -4.58 -5.19
CA ASP A 268 -5.38 -5.42 -4.12
C ASP A 268 -6.89 -5.23 -3.97
N ALA A 269 -7.41 -4.01 -4.10
CA ALA A 269 -8.86 -3.78 -4.09
C ALA A 269 -9.57 -4.46 -5.28
N GLN A 270 -8.95 -4.54 -6.47
CA GLN A 270 -9.47 -5.28 -7.61
C GLN A 270 -9.37 -6.80 -7.43
N GLY A 271 -8.26 -7.31 -6.90
CA GLY A 271 -8.13 -8.71 -6.51
C GLY A 271 -9.17 -9.12 -5.47
N ALA A 272 -9.36 -8.30 -4.45
CA ALA A 272 -10.40 -8.44 -3.44
C ALA A 272 -11.81 -8.27 -4.01
N GLN A 273 -12.04 -7.44 -5.04
CA GLN A 273 -13.36 -7.38 -5.69
C GLN A 273 -13.78 -8.72 -6.30
N LYS A 274 -12.81 -9.55 -6.69
CA LYS A 274 -13.09 -10.89 -7.21
C LYS A 274 -13.18 -11.95 -6.11
N MET A 275 -12.82 -11.67 -4.85
CA MET A 275 -12.60 -12.70 -3.81
C MET A 275 -12.92 -12.35 -2.31
N GLN A 276 -12.88 -11.08 -1.85
CA GLN A 276 -13.23 -10.45 -0.52
C GLN A 276 -12.76 -11.04 0.86
N SER A 277 -12.10 -10.35 1.83
CA SER A 277 -11.56 -8.96 1.94
C SER A 277 -10.59 -8.63 3.14
N ILE A 278 -9.57 -7.76 2.88
CA ILE A 278 -8.58 -7.04 3.76
C ILE A 278 -7.55 -7.84 4.65
N SER A 279 -6.38 -7.21 4.87
CA SER A 279 -5.24 -7.66 5.71
C SER A 279 -5.35 -7.43 7.22
N SER A 280 -4.80 -8.38 8.00
CA SER A 280 -4.28 -8.22 9.37
C SER A 280 -3.37 -9.43 9.61
N THR A 281 -2.39 -9.36 10.52
CA THR A 281 -1.63 -10.56 10.92
C THR A 281 -2.56 -11.66 11.44
N ARG A 282 -3.67 -11.28 12.10
CA ARG A 282 -4.75 -12.18 12.52
C ARG A 282 -5.42 -12.86 11.33
N ARG A 283 -5.75 -12.14 10.26
CA ARG A 283 -6.32 -12.74 9.04
C ARG A 283 -5.31 -13.52 8.20
N GLY A 284 -4.02 -13.20 8.30
CA GLY A 284 -2.95 -14.01 7.73
C GLY A 284 -2.96 -15.46 8.24
N VAL A 285 -3.40 -15.70 9.48
CA VAL A 285 -3.63 -17.06 10.01
C VAL A 285 -4.63 -17.82 9.14
N LEU A 286 -5.72 -17.18 8.70
CA LEU A 286 -6.76 -17.82 7.90
C LEU A 286 -6.26 -18.32 6.53
N MET A 287 -5.11 -17.84 6.03
CA MET A 287 -4.50 -18.37 4.80
C MET A 287 -4.19 -19.87 4.89
N GLN A 288 -3.93 -20.39 6.10
CA GLN A 288 -3.65 -21.82 6.29
C GLN A 288 -4.85 -22.73 6.03
N TYR A 289 -6.07 -22.19 6.09
CA TYR A 289 -7.33 -22.90 5.83
C TYR A 289 -7.80 -22.75 4.38
N VAL A 290 -7.17 -21.90 3.57
CA VAL A 290 -7.54 -21.69 2.17
C VAL A 290 -7.26 -22.96 1.36
N PRO A 291 -8.29 -23.58 0.74
CA PRO A 291 -8.12 -24.77 -0.09
C PRO A 291 -7.10 -24.54 -1.22
N THR A 292 -6.25 -25.55 -1.46
CA THR A 292 -5.29 -25.54 -2.59
C THR A 292 -5.98 -25.70 -3.95
N THR A 293 -7.23 -26.18 -3.95
CA THR A 293 -8.09 -26.28 -5.13
C THR A 293 -9.55 -26.00 -4.79
N THR A 294 -10.33 -25.60 -5.79
CA THR A 294 -11.81 -25.54 -5.76
C THR A 294 -12.38 -26.27 -6.97
N THR A 295 -13.60 -26.79 -6.85
CA THR A 295 -14.35 -27.49 -7.91
C THR A 295 -15.52 -26.66 -8.39
N TRP A 296 -15.75 -26.59 -9.71
CA TRP A 296 -16.98 -26.01 -10.27
C TRP A 296 -18.15 -27.01 -10.23
N ASN A 297 -19.32 -26.54 -9.80
CA ASN A 297 -20.59 -27.24 -9.90
C ASN A 297 -21.61 -26.37 -10.67
N PRO A 298 -22.26 -26.87 -11.75
CA PRO A 298 -23.19 -26.07 -12.55
C PRO A 298 -24.43 -25.53 -11.82
N THR A 299 -24.77 -26.07 -10.64
CA THR A 299 -25.95 -25.67 -9.84
C THR A 299 -25.57 -24.76 -8.67
N THR A 300 -24.40 -24.96 -8.05
CA THR A 300 -23.99 -24.25 -6.83
C THR A 300 -22.77 -23.35 -6.99
N GLY A 301 -22.15 -23.30 -8.17
CA GLY A 301 -20.94 -22.51 -8.42
C GLY A 301 -19.65 -23.20 -7.97
N TYR A 302 -18.61 -22.41 -7.68
CA TYR A 302 -17.36 -22.93 -7.11
C TYR A 302 -17.52 -23.26 -5.62
N ASP A 303 -17.03 -24.42 -5.19
CA ASP A 303 -17.15 -24.91 -3.81
C ASP A 303 -16.25 -24.21 -2.77
N LEU A 304 -15.47 -23.20 -3.19
CA LEU A 304 -14.44 -22.54 -2.40
C LEU A 304 -14.94 -22.02 -1.04
N GLU A 305 -16.01 -21.22 -1.04
CA GLU A 305 -16.51 -20.57 0.17
C GLU A 305 -16.96 -21.60 1.22
N ALA A 306 -17.76 -22.58 0.80
CA ALA A 306 -18.25 -23.64 1.67
C ALA A 306 -17.10 -24.52 2.22
N ASN A 307 -16.12 -24.85 1.39
CA ASN A 307 -14.94 -25.61 1.82
C ASN A 307 -14.06 -24.81 2.80
N PHE A 308 -13.84 -23.51 2.53
CA PHE A 308 -13.06 -22.63 3.40
C PHE A 308 -13.72 -22.46 4.78
N ILE A 309 -15.00 -22.10 4.82
CA ILE A 309 -15.76 -21.96 6.08
C ILE A 309 -15.72 -23.27 6.88
N LYS A 310 -16.03 -24.40 6.25
CA LYS A 310 -16.02 -25.72 6.89
C LYS A 310 -14.66 -26.10 7.49
N VAL A 311 -13.56 -25.70 6.87
CA VAL A 311 -12.21 -25.96 7.39
C VAL A 311 -11.90 -25.04 8.59
N VAL A 312 -12.37 -23.79 8.57
CA VAL A 312 -12.25 -22.88 9.73
C VAL A 312 -13.12 -23.35 10.90
N GLU A 313 -14.34 -23.82 10.65
CA GLU A 313 -15.24 -24.43 11.66
C GLU A 313 -14.62 -25.67 12.34
N ALA A 314 -13.79 -26.42 11.61
CA ALA A 314 -13.10 -27.60 12.10
C ALA A 314 -11.77 -27.30 12.83
N SER A 315 -11.36 -26.03 12.93
CA SER A 315 -10.15 -25.61 13.64
C SER A 315 -10.27 -25.79 15.16
N GLU A 316 -9.18 -26.15 15.82
CA GLU A 316 -9.10 -26.14 17.29
C GLU A 316 -9.32 -24.74 17.88
N HIS A 317 -9.09 -23.69 17.08
CA HIS A 317 -9.29 -22.28 17.45
C HIS A 317 -10.70 -21.74 17.14
N ALA A 318 -11.59 -22.54 16.56
CA ALA A 318 -12.94 -22.09 16.16
C ALA A 318 -13.81 -21.59 17.33
N ASN A 319 -13.48 -21.97 18.57
CA ASN A 319 -14.20 -21.60 19.80
C ASN A 319 -13.39 -20.67 20.73
N ASP A 320 -12.21 -20.19 20.32
CA ASP A 320 -11.39 -19.28 21.12
C ASP A 320 -11.68 -17.83 20.72
N GLU A 321 -12.33 -17.06 21.62
CA GLU A 321 -12.72 -15.66 21.36
C GLU A 321 -11.54 -14.74 21.02
N THR A 322 -10.32 -15.12 21.40
CA THR A 322 -9.09 -14.38 21.10
C THR A 322 -8.56 -14.68 19.69
N MET A 323 -9.06 -15.72 19.02
CA MET A 323 -8.51 -16.20 17.76
C MET A 323 -9.25 -15.69 16.51
N PRO A 324 -8.53 -15.49 15.38
CA PRO A 324 -9.11 -15.02 14.12
C PRO A 324 -10.25 -15.90 13.58
N GLU A 325 -10.17 -17.20 13.81
CA GLU A 325 -11.10 -18.24 13.36
C GLU A 325 -12.49 -18.02 13.96
N TYR A 326 -12.57 -17.89 15.29
CA TYR A 326 -13.81 -17.54 15.98
C TYR A 326 -14.37 -16.22 15.45
N GLN A 327 -13.55 -15.17 15.33
CA GLN A 327 -13.99 -13.86 14.86
C GLN A 327 -14.56 -13.91 13.45
N PHE A 328 -13.95 -14.67 12.54
CA PHE A 328 -14.47 -14.91 11.20
C PHE A 328 -15.86 -15.57 11.25
N LEU A 329 -16.01 -16.66 12.01
CA LEU A 329 -17.28 -17.40 12.12
C LEU A 329 -18.40 -16.55 12.75
N GLN A 330 -18.08 -15.69 13.73
CA GLN A 330 -19.03 -14.72 14.29
C GLN A 330 -19.48 -13.66 13.28
N LEU A 331 -18.69 -13.37 12.24
CA LEU A 331 -19.05 -12.38 11.21
C LEU A 331 -19.83 -13.00 10.03
N CYS A 332 -19.57 -14.27 9.68
CA CYS A 332 -20.23 -14.97 8.58
C CYS A 332 -21.77 -15.05 8.73
N ASN A 333 -22.25 -15.26 9.96
CA ASN A 333 -23.68 -15.47 10.23
C ASN A 333 -24.44 -14.18 10.60
N VAL A 334 -23.84 -13.01 10.37
CA VAL A 334 -24.39 -11.70 10.78
C VAL A 334 -24.93 -10.94 9.57
N GLN A 335 -26.13 -10.37 9.73
CA GLN A 335 -26.79 -9.58 8.68
C GLN A 335 -25.97 -8.35 8.28
N THR A 336 -25.93 -8.03 6.98
CA THR A 336 -25.26 -6.86 6.39
C THR A 336 -25.60 -5.54 7.09
N SER A 337 -26.83 -5.39 7.59
CA SER A 337 -27.31 -4.23 8.35
C SER A 337 -26.56 -4.04 9.67
N VAL A 338 -26.21 -5.13 10.37
CA VAL A 338 -25.44 -5.11 11.62
C VAL A 338 -23.99 -4.75 11.34
N HIS A 339 -23.39 -5.29 10.27
CA HIS A 339 -22.05 -4.90 9.80
C HIS A 339 -21.98 -3.41 9.47
N ARG A 340 -22.93 -2.90 8.68
CA ARG A 340 -23.08 -1.47 8.34
C ARG A 340 -23.17 -0.59 9.60
N ASN A 341 -23.98 -1.00 10.58
CA ASN A 341 -24.12 -0.27 11.86
C ASN A 341 -22.84 -0.28 12.70
N ASN A 342 -22.10 -1.40 12.72
CA ASN A 342 -20.83 -1.50 13.42
C ASN A 342 -19.75 -0.63 12.77
N ILE A 343 -19.67 -0.60 11.43
CA ILE A 343 -18.78 0.29 10.67
C ILE A 343 -19.11 1.77 10.96
N SER A 344 -20.41 2.13 11.00
CA SER A 344 -20.84 3.51 11.30
C SER A 344 -20.42 3.95 12.70
N ARG A 345 -20.62 3.08 13.71
CA ARG A 345 -20.18 3.33 15.10
C ARG A 345 -18.67 3.48 15.20
N TYR A 346 -17.92 2.59 14.56
CA TYR A 346 -16.46 2.61 14.52
C TYR A 346 -15.91 3.89 13.88
N LEU A 347 -16.38 4.26 12.68
CA LEU A 347 -15.91 5.47 11.99
C LEU A 347 -16.33 6.76 12.72
N THR A 348 -17.45 6.74 13.45
CA THR A 348 -17.85 7.85 14.33
C THR A 348 -16.90 8.00 15.51
N ALA A 349 -16.50 6.89 16.15
CA ALA A 349 -15.49 6.89 17.22
C ALA A 349 -14.13 7.39 16.71
N VAL A 350 -13.71 6.91 15.52
CA VAL A 350 -12.47 7.37 14.85
C VAL A 350 -12.50 8.87 14.58
N ALA A 351 -13.58 9.41 14.00
CA ALA A 351 -13.70 10.84 13.75
C ALA A 351 -13.66 11.68 15.04
N SER A 352 -14.35 11.22 16.09
CA SER A 352 -14.31 11.87 17.41
C SER A 352 -12.90 11.91 17.98
N ARG A 353 -12.17 10.79 17.93
CA ARG A 353 -10.81 10.67 18.45
C ARG A 353 -9.80 11.49 17.64
N LEU A 354 -9.88 11.45 16.30
CA LEU A 354 -9.00 12.18 15.38
C LEU A 354 -9.07 13.71 15.56
N SER A 355 -10.21 14.23 16.01
CA SER A 355 -10.36 15.66 16.33
C SER A 355 -9.58 16.13 17.57
N THR A 356 -9.04 15.21 18.37
CA THR A 356 -8.19 15.51 19.55
C THR A 356 -6.70 15.43 19.20
N PRO A 357 -5.83 16.23 19.85
CA PRO A 357 -4.37 16.10 19.66
C PRO A 357 -3.87 14.69 19.95
N GLU A 358 -4.33 14.09 21.06
CA GLU A 358 -3.86 12.80 21.56
C GLU A 358 -4.30 11.66 20.62
N GLY A 359 -5.52 11.75 20.08
CA GLY A 359 -6.01 10.80 19.08
C GLY A 359 -5.31 10.92 17.73
N LEU A 360 -4.89 12.13 17.33
CA LEU A 360 -4.07 12.27 16.12
C LEU A 360 -2.66 11.68 16.31
N VAL A 361 -2.02 11.91 17.46
CA VAL A 361 -0.75 11.25 17.82
C VAL A 361 -0.88 9.73 17.75
N GLU A 362 -1.94 9.17 18.34
CA GLU A 362 -2.26 7.73 18.32
C GLU A 362 -2.34 7.19 16.87
N TYR A 363 -3.08 7.86 15.98
CA TYR A 363 -3.23 7.40 14.60
C TYR A 363 -2.03 7.64 13.68
N MET A 364 -1.21 8.67 13.95
CA MET A 364 0.07 8.85 13.27
C MET A 364 1.11 7.84 13.78
N THR A 365 0.99 7.40 15.03
CA THR A 365 1.77 6.26 15.57
C THR A 365 1.38 4.96 14.86
N LEU A 366 0.09 4.72 14.60
CA LEU A 366 -0.36 3.60 13.76
C LEU A 366 0.19 3.71 12.32
N ALA A 367 0.21 4.91 11.73
CA ALA A 367 0.80 5.11 10.40
C ALA A 367 2.28 4.74 10.39
N GLU A 368 3.06 5.22 11.36
CA GLU A 368 4.45 4.81 11.56
C GLU A 368 4.62 3.30 11.74
N SER A 369 3.80 2.69 12.60
CA SER A 369 3.82 1.25 12.88
C SER A 369 3.64 0.43 11.60
N ARG A 370 2.74 0.85 10.71
CA ARG A 370 2.55 0.24 9.38
C ARG A 370 3.69 0.53 8.42
N ARG A 371 4.21 1.76 8.36
CA ARG A 371 5.38 2.10 7.51
C ARG A 371 6.57 1.20 7.84
N ARG A 372 6.81 0.90 9.13
CA ARG A 372 7.87 -0.03 9.60
C ARG A 372 7.71 -1.48 9.10
N ILE A 373 6.52 -1.93 8.71
CA ILE A 373 6.32 -3.26 8.10
C ILE A 373 6.93 -3.30 6.69
N PHE A 374 6.89 -2.20 5.95
CA PHE A 374 7.33 -2.13 4.55
C PHE A 374 8.76 -1.62 4.36
N ARG A 375 9.34 -0.90 5.34
CA ARG A 375 10.75 -0.45 5.31
C ARG A 375 11.82 -1.55 5.05
N PRO A 376 11.69 -2.80 5.56
CA PRO A 376 12.66 -3.86 5.28
C PRO A 376 12.59 -4.42 3.85
N LEU A 377 11.53 -4.10 3.08
CA LEU A 377 11.42 -4.57 1.70
C LEU A 377 12.42 -3.81 0.81
N PRO A 378 13.02 -4.44 -0.21
CA PRO A 378 14.03 -3.83 -1.08
C PRO A 378 13.42 -2.87 -2.13
N LEU A 379 12.50 -2.01 -1.68
CA LEU A 379 11.80 -1.00 -2.46
C LEU A 379 12.46 0.36 -2.18
N GLN A 380 13.49 0.68 -2.97
CA GLN A 380 14.35 1.87 -2.79
C GLN A 380 13.55 3.19 -2.68
N GLU A 381 12.37 3.23 -3.29
CA GLU A 381 11.39 4.32 -3.24
C GLU A 381 11.07 4.76 -1.80
N PHE A 382 10.90 3.83 -0.86
CA PHE A 382 10.39 4.17 0.48
C PHE A 382 11.36 4.95 1.37
N GLY A 383 12.68 4.89 1.11
CA GLY A 383 13.70 5.51 1.95
C GLY A 383 13.58 7.03 2.04
N TYR A 384 13.25 7.67 0.92
CA TYR A 384 13.15 9.13 0.78
C TYR A 384 11.72 9.67 0.94
N ILE A 385 10.74 8.79 0.81
CA ILE A 385 9.33 9.12 0.63
C ILE A 385 8.54 9.02 1.96
N LEU A 386 8.87 8.03 2.78
CA LEU A 386 8.12 7.76 4.01
C LEU A 386 8.77 8.46 5.22
N PRO A 387 8.01 9.27 5.98
CA PRO A 387 8.55 9.92 7.18
C PRO A 387 8.76 8.92 8.32
N TYR A 388 9.60 9.32 9.26
CA TYR A 388 10.04 8.55 10.42
C TYR A 388 9.62 9.26 11.70
N ALA A 389 9.01 8.53 12.63
CA ALA A 389 8.84 9.00 14.01
C ALA A 389 10.06 8.61 14.85
N LEU A 390 10.95 9.56 15.11
CA LEU A 390 12.23 9.33 15.80
C LEU A 390 12.07 9.19 17.32
N ASN A 391 11.03 9.80 17.89
CA ASN A 391 10.71 9.64 19.31
C ASN A 391 10.07 8.27 19.58
N TYR A 392 9.35 7.71 18.61
CA TYR A 392 8.68 6.41 18.73
C TYR A 392 9.65 5.22 18.73
N ALA A 393 9.59 4.42 19.80
CA ALA A 393 10.36 3.19 19.93
C ALA A 393 9.80 2.07 19.03
N PRO A 394 10.62 1.14 18.53
CA PRO A 394 10.11 -0.05 17.84
C PRO A 394 9.27 -0.92 18.78
N THR A 395 7.96 -1.03 18.51
CA THR A 395 7.05 -1.95 19.21
C THR A 395 6.61 -3.10 18.29
N LYS A 396 5.72 -3.97 18.80
CA LYS A 396 4.89 -4.82 17.93
C LYS A 396 4.04 -3.94 16.98
N PRO A 397 3.63 -4.44 15.81
CA PRO A 397 2.65 -3.77 14.95
C PRO A 397 1.37 -3.40 15.72
N LEU A 398 0.86 -2.19 15.49
CA LEU A 398 -0.41 -1.71 16.06
C LEU A 398 -1.58 -2.10 15.15
N GLU A 399 -2.73 -2.39 15.76
CA GLU A 399 -3.97 -2.78 15.06
C GLU A 399 -5.15 -1.91 15.55
N MET A 400 -6.09 -1.59 14.67
CA MET A 400 -7.30 -0.87 15.10
C MET A 400 -8.25 -1.80 15.86
N THR A 401 -8.82 -1.28 16.94
CA THR A 401 -9.85 -1.93 17.78
C THR A 401 -11.25 -1.46 17.40
N MET A 402 -12.30 -2.21 17.81
CA MET A 402 -13.70 -1.81 17.55
C MET A 402 -14.13 -0.50 18.23
N SER A 403 -13.40 -0.04 19.27
CA SER A 403 -13.59 1.27 19.90
C SER A 403 -13.01 2.44 19.09
N GLY A 404 -12.34 2.18 17.97
CA GLY A 404 -11.66 3.20 17.19
C GLY A 404 -10.30 3.60 17.78
N THR A 405 -9.70 2.81 18.66
CA THR A 405 -8.36 3.06 19.24
C THR A 405 -7.34 2.02 18.76
N THR A 406 -6.04 2.23 19.00
CA THR A 406 -4.92 1.37 18.55
C THR A 406 -4.36 0.43 19.61
#